data_AF-X5PLH3-F1
#
_entry.id   AF-X5PLH3-F1
#
_cell.length_a   1.000
_cell.length_b   1.000
_cell.length_c   1.000
_cell.angle_alpha   90.00
_cell.angle_beta   90.00
_cell.angle_gamma   90.00
#
_symmetry.space_group_name_H-M   'P 1'
#
loop_
_entity.id
_entity.type
_entity.pdbx_description
1 polymer ?
#
loop_
_entity_poly.entity_id
_entity_poly.type
_entity_poly.pdbx_seq_one_letter_code
_entity_poly.pdbx_strand_id
1 'polypeptide(L)'
;MDQKLQHVVMPLTAADHTWLAHHLHGPDSQLFLDSWLCVSATEIWVEWSRKAWREEDPPERFATGRVSLRDVMPIDFMPVREAALSPVISAATVKPYHKRLCALLEAERVHQMMSRAAYEMEREVPGEILAVADRIWFGEKRPFQTAREAWRYLEDELERWEKELEAERSDLARSILGIRPGDIVTSQSRGRLLRLWVIGTSLYPSDGHVTFIVQGIRFRTDGTLGKLHETLTLSFKDEGKGRQDRQS
;
A
#
# COMPACT_ATOMS: atom_id res chain seq x y z
N MET A 1 -27.07 19.69 -1.55
CA MET A 1 -25.88 19.11 -2.20
C MET A 1 -24.73 19.30 -1.25
N ASP A 2 -24.45 18.27 -0.47
CA ASP A 2 -23.46 18.32 0.61
C ASP A 2 -22.06 18.49 0.03
N GLN A 3 -21.46 19.64 0.33
CA GLN A 3 -20.05 19.86 0.06
C GLN A 3 -19.25 18.88 0.94
N LYS A 4 -18.77 17.79 0.33
CA LYS A 4 -17.77 16.89 0.92
C LYS A 4 -16.46 17.67 1.13
N LEU A 5 -16.34 18.40 2.23
CA LEU A 5 -15.14 19.17 2.55
C LEU A 5 -14.65 18.83 3.95
N GLN A 6 -13.54 18.10 4.03
CA GLN A 6 -12.59 18.26 5.12
C GLN A 6 -11.89 19.60 4.88
N HIS A 7 -12.44 20.69 5.39
CA HIS A 7 -11.83 22.01 5.26
C HIS A 7 -10.64 22.10 6.22
N VAL A 8 -9.49 22.57 5.73
CA VAL A 8 -8.47 23.17 6.60
C VAL A 8 -8.51 24.65 6.26
N VAL A 9 -8.95 25.45 7.24
CA VAL A 9 -8.95 26.90 7.17
C VAL A 9 -7.83 27.36 8.09
N MET A 10 -6.79 27.95 7.52
CA MET A 10 -5.66 28.46 8.28
C MET A 10 -5.71 30.00 8.28
N PRO A 11 -5.71 30.65 9.46
CA PRO A 11 -5.57 32.10 9.53
C PRO A 11 -4.18 32.48 9.02
N LEU A 12 -4.12 33.44 8.09
CA LEU A 12 -2.85 33.94 7.58
C LEU A 12 -2.34 35.05 8.51
N THR A 13 -1.11 34.90 9.00
CA THR A 13 -0.45 35.92 9.82
C THR A 13 0.35 36.89 8.95
N ALA A 14 0.77 38.03 9.53
CA ALA A 14 1.57 39.03 8.84
C ALA A 14 2.86 38.46 8.20
N ALA A 15 3.38 37.34 8.72
CA ALA A 15 4.57 36.66 8.22
C ALA A 15 4.29 35.66 7.08
N ASP A 16 3.05 35.24 6.88
CA ASP A 16 2.63 34.30 5.82
C ASP A 16 2.35 35.01 4.49
N HIS A 17 2.35 36.34 4.47
CA HIS A 17 2.24 37.14 3.27
C HIS A 17 3.60 37.28 2.58
N THR A 18 3.78 36.64 1.42
CA THR A 18 4.85 37.01 0.48
C THR A 18 4.29 37.92 -0.60
N TRP A 19 4.53 39.22 -0.43
CA TRP A 19 4.65 40.31 -1.42
C TRP A 19 3.76 40.23 -2.67
N LEU A 20 2.57 40.84 -2.63
CA LEU A 20 2.24 42.11 -3.32
C LEU A 20 0.75 42.45 -3.11
N ALA A 21 0.39 42.89 -1.91
CA ALA A 21 -0.76 43.75 -1.73
C ALA A 21 -0.23 45.01 -1.08
N HIS A 22 -0.01 46.06 -1.87
CA HIS A 22 0.15 47.41 -1.33
C HIS A 22 -1.17 47.76 -0.62
N HIS A 23 -1.32 47.34 0.64
CA HIS A 23 -2.35 47.87 1.51
C HIS A 23 -1.95 49.32 1.81
N LEU A 24 -2.35 50.23 0.92
CA LEU A 24 -2.31 51.67 1.16
C LEU A 24 -3.33 51.98 2.27
N HIS A 25 -2.93 51.78 3.51
CA HIS A 25 -3.66 52.32 4.66
C HIS A 25 -2.95 53.59 5.13
N GLY A 26 -3.67 54.70 5.07
CA GLY A 26 -3.33 55.87 5.87
C GLY A 26 -3.56 55.55 7.35
N PRO A 27 -2.79 56.14 8.28
CA PRO A 27 -2.89 55.87 9.72
C PRO A 27 -4.28 56.13 10.34
N ASP A 28 -5.20 56.76 9.60
CA ASP A 28 -6.58 57.04 10.02
C ASP A 28 -7.59 55.94 9.66
N SER A 29 -7.20 54.90 8.90
CA SER A 29 -8.14 53.86 8.51
C SER A 29 -8.39 52.88 9.66
N GLN A 30 -9.52 53.01 10.33
CA GLN A 30 -9.96 52.10 11.39
C GLN A 30 -10.53 50.79 10.81
N LEU A 31 -9.83 50.17 9.86
CA LEU A 31 -10.23 48.97 9.15
C LEU A 31 -9.49 47.74 9.70
N PHE A 32 -10.23 46.68 9.98
CA PHE A 32 -9.73 45.36 10.33
C PHE A 32 -9.94 44.43 9.14
N LEU A 33 -8.87 43.73 8.75
CA LEU A 33 -8.87 42.73 7.68
C LEU A 33 -8.40 41.41 8.27
N ASP A 34 -9.30 40.42 8.27
CA ASP A 34 -8.96 39.04 8.60
C ASP A 34 -8.89 38.25 7.30
N SER A 35 -7.84 37.46 7.11
CA SER A 35 -7.67 36.63 5.91
C SER A 35 -7.40 35.18 6.27
N TRP A 36 -7.93 34.29 5.44
CA TRP A 36 -7.87 32.86 5.60
C TRP A 36 -7.45 32.20 4.30
N LEU A 37 -6.52 31.26 4.39
CA LEU A 37 -6.24 30.34 3.30
C LEU A 37 -7.21 29.17 3.38
N CYS A 38 -7.97 28.98 2.31
CA CYS A 38 -8.97 27.93 2.19
C CYS A 38 -8.46 26.86 1.22
N VAL A 39 -8.41 25.61 1.69
CA VAL A 39 -7.99 24.46 0.89
C VAL A 39 -9.11 23.42 0.84
N SER A 40 -9.49 23.02 -0.36
CA SER A 40 -10.38 21.88 -0.62
C SER A 40 -9.61 20.68 -1.16
N ALA A 41 -10.30 19.59 -1.50
CA ALA A 41 -9.68 18.43 -2.13
C ALA A 41 -9.06 18.74 -3.52
N THR A 42 -9.52 19.79 -4.20
CA THR A 42 -9.15 20.06 -5.60
C THR A 42 -8.75 21.50 -5.88
N GLU A 43 -9.02 22.43 -4.97
CA GLU A 43 -8.89 23.88 -5.18
C GLU A 43 -8.32 24.57 -3.93
N ILE A 44 -7.61 25.67 -4.15
CA ILE A 44 -7.11 26.59 -3.13
C ILE A 44 -7.57 28.02 -3.44
N TRP A 45 -7.98 28.77 -2.42
CA TRP A 45 -8.38 30.17 -2.54
C TRP A 45 -8.14 30.90 -1.22
N VAL A 46 -8.15 32.23 -1.26
CA VAL A 46 -8.06 33.07 -0.07
C VAL A 46 -9.40 33.75 0.14
N GLU A 47 -9.94 33.66 1.36
CA GLU A 47 -11.07 34.44 1.82
C GLU A 47 -10.57 35.54 2.74
N TRP A 48 -11.20 36.71 2.68
CA TRP A 48 -10.96 37.75 3.67
C TRP A 48 -12.25 38.46 4.04
N SER A 49 -12.30 38.93 5.28
CA SER A 49 -13.38 39.79 5.75
C SER A 49 -12.85 41.17 6.09
N ARG A 50 -13.61 42.17 5.68
CA ARG A 50 -13.37 43.57 6.01
C ARG A 50 -14.37 44.00 7.08
N LYS A 51 -13.87 44.65 8.13
CA LYS A 51 -14.70 45.27 9.16
C LYS A 51 -14.19 46.68 9.47
N ALA A 52 -15.04 47.69 9.42
CA ALA A 52 -14.71 49.01 9.94
C ALA A 52 -15.01 49.10 11.44
N TRP A 53 -14.19 49.86 12.16
CA TRP A 53 -14.44 50.20 13.55
C TRP A 53 -15.66 51.12 13.62
N ARG A 54 -16.75 50.62 14.23
CA ARG A 54 -18.07 51.27 14.40
C ARG A 54 -19.09 51.18 13.25
N GLU A 55 -18.90 50.36 12.22
CA GLU A 55 -20.03 50.01 11.34
C GLU A 55 -20.90 48.92 11.99
N GLU A 56 -22.22 49.15 12.04
CA GLU A 56 -23.23 48.15 12.44
C GLU A 56 -23.50 47.11 11.35
N ASP A 57 -22.99 47.34 10.14
CA ASP A 57 -23.15 46.43 9.01
C ASP A 57 -22.34 45.13 9.20
N PRO A 58 -22.86 43.99 8.72
CA PRO A 58 -22.15 42.73 8.80
C PRO A 58 -20.84 42.81 8.01
N PRO A 59 -19.76 42.15 8.49
CA PRO A 59 -18.46 42.20 7.84
C PRO A 59 -18.55 41.72 6.40
N GLU A 60 -18.06 42.55 5.47
CA GLU A 60 -18.02 42.21 4.05
C GLU A 60 -17.04 41.06 3.82
N ARG A 61 -17.48 40.00 3.15
CA ARG A 61 -16.64 38.85 2.81
C ARG A 61 -16.30 38.86 1.34
N PHE A 62 -15.03 38.64 1.05
CA PHE A 62 -14.50 38.56 -0.29
C PHE A 62 -13.69 37.28 -0.44
N ALA A 63 -13.58 36.79 -1.66
CA ALA A 63 -12.80 35.61 -2.00
C ALA A 63 -12.05 35.82 -3.31
N THR A 64 -10.85 35.25 -3.42
CA THR A 64 -10.13 35.21 -4.69
C THR A 64 -10.81 34.23 -5.67
N GLY A 65 -10.40 34.28 -6.93
CA GLY A 65 -10.62 33.16 -7.84
C GLY A 65 -10.03 31.87 -7.23
N ARG A 66 -10.72 30.75 -7.46
CA ARG A 66 -10.24 29.44 -7.02
C ARG A 66 -9.20 28.94 -8.00
N VAL A 67 -8.05 28.51 -7.49
CA VAL A 67 -6.97 27.94 -8.28
C VAL A 67 -7.01 26.42 -8.10
N SER A 68 -6.86 25.65 -9.18
CA SER A 68 -6.77 24.20 -9.05
C SER A 68 -5.50 23.85 -8.29
N LEU A 69 -5.61 22.96 -7.29
CA LEU A 69 -4.44 22.45 -6.58
C LEU A 69 -3.45 21.77 -7.53
N ARG A 70 -3.91 21.23 -8.67
CA ARG A 70 -3.05 20.64 -9.70
C ARG A 70 -2.13 21.65 -10.38
N ASP A 71 -2.52 22.92 -10.41
CA ASP A 71 -1.75 23.98 -11.07
C ASP A 71 -0.69 24.58 -10.14
N VAL A 72 -0.81 24.33 -8.84
CA VAL A 72 0.06 24.89 -7.78
C VAL A 72 0.98 23.82 -7.17
N MET A 73 0.51 22.57 -7.05
CA MET A 73 1.34 21.46 -6.58
C MET A 73 2.09 20.78 -7.73
N PRO A 74 3.35 20.34 -7.50
CA PRO A 74 4.03 19.46 -8.44
C PRO A 74 3.21 18.18 -8.64
N ILE A 75 2.91 17.86 -9.90
CA ILE A 75 2.04 16.76 -10.34
C ILE A 75 2.46 15.41 -9.73
N ASP A 76 3.75 15.24 -9.41
CA ASP A 76 4.32 14.01 -8.86
C ASP A 76 3.82 13.65 -7.45
N PHE A 77 3.21 14.60 -6.72
CA PHE A 77 2.69 14.38 -5.36
C PHE A 77 1.16 14.34 -5.29
N MET A 78 0.46 14.49 -6.42
CA MET A 78 -0.98 14.27 -6.46
C MET A 78 -1.26 12.77 -6.50
N PRO A 79 -1.91 12.19 -5.47
CA PRO A 79 -2.19 10.76 -5.45
C PRO A 79 -3.13 10.38 -6.60
N VAL A 80 -2.75 9.36 -7.37
CA VAL A 80 -3.58 8.84 -8.47
C VAL A 80 -4.92 8.32 -7.93
N ARG A 81 -4.91 7.77 -6.71
CA ARG A 81 -6.11 7.28 -6.03
C ARG A 81 -5.87 7.15 -4.52
N GLU A 82 -6.89 7.51 -3.74
CA GLU A 82 -6.96 7.21 -2.31
C GLU A 82 -8.01 6.13 -2.06
N ALA A 83 -7.59 5.02 -1.46
CA ALA A 83 -8.45 3.86 -1.19
C ALA A 83 -8.53 3.58 0.32
N ALA A 84 -9.74 3.53 0.86
CA ALA A 84 -9.95 3.08 2.23
C ALA A 84 -9.99 1.55 2.26
N LEU A 85 -9.05 0.95 3.02
CA LEU A 85 -8.97 -0.50 3.20
C LEU A 85 -9.61 -0.89 4.54
N SER A 86 -10.61 -1.76 4.46
CA SER A 86 -11.16 -2.43 5.63
C SER A 86 -10.17 -3.47 6.15
N PRO A 87 -9.93 -3.56 7.48
CA PRO A 87 -9.08 -4.60 8.07
C PRO A 87 -9.55 -6.03 7.77
N VAL A 88 -10.86 -6.20 7.56
CA VAL A 88 -11.48 -7.47 7.18
C VAL A 88 -11.96 -7.37 5.73
N ILE A 89 -11.49 -8.28 4.89
CA ILE A 89 -11.89 -8.37 3.48
C ILE A 89 -13.17 -9.20 3.37
N SER A 90 -14.10 -8.75 2.54
CA SER A 90 -15.39 -9.44 2.38
C SER A 90 -15.28 -10.67 1.48
N ALA A 91 -16.11 -11.68 1.74
CA ALA A 91 -16.21 -12.86 0.87
C ALA A 91 -16.58 -12.49 -0.58
N ALA A 92 -17.37 -11.43 -0.79
CA ALA A 92 -17.74 -10.95 -2.12
C ALA A 92 -16.53 -10.47 -2.93
N THR A 93 -15.54 -9.88 -2.28
CA THR A 93 -14.29 -9.41 -2.89
C THR A 93 -13.37 -10.58 -3.29
N VAL A 94 -13.37 -11.66 -2.49
CA VAL A 94 -12.47 -12.82 -2.68
C VAL A 94 -13.07 -13.85 -3.63
N LYS A 95 -14.40 -14.05 -3.62
CA LYS A 95 -15.10 -15.09 -4.38
C LYS A 95 -14.72 -15.19 -5.87
N PRO A 96 -14.54 -14.09 -6.63
CA PRO A 96 -14.13 -14.17 -8.04
C PRO A 96 -12.75 -14.81 -8.24
N TYR A 97 -11.88 -14.74 -7.24
CA TYR A 97 -10.49 -15.17 -7.30
C TYR A 97 -10.25 -16.54 -6.67
N HIS A 98 -11.29 -17.22 -6.18
CA HIS A 98 -11.18 -18.49 -5.47
C HIS A 98 -10.36 -19.54 -6.24
N LYS A 99 -10.59 -19.69 -7.56
CA LYS A 99 -9.84 -20.65 -8.39
C LYS A 99 -8.34 -20.33 -8.43
N ARG A 100 -7.97 -19.05 -8.58
CA ARG A 100 -6.56 -18.62 -8.57
C ARG A 100 -5.93 -18.81 -7.19
N LEU A 101 -6.66 -18.53 -6.12
CA LEU A 101 -6.19 -18.77 -4.74
C LEU A 101 -5.92 -20.26 -4.48
N CYS A 102 -6.81 -21.17 -4.92
CA CYS A 102 -6.57 -22.60 -4.79
C CYS A 102 -5.36 -23.06 -5.60
N ALA A 103 -5.22 -22.61 -6.84
CA ALA A 103 -4.09 -22.94 -7.68
C ALA A 103 -2.76 -22.42 -7.10
N LEU A 104 -2.76 -21.20 -6.55
CA LEU A 104 -1.59 -20.64 -5.87
C LEU A 104 -1.23 -21.46 -4.62
N LEU A 105 -2.21 -21.81 -3.79
CA LEU A 105 -1.98 -22.64 -2.59
C LEU A 105 -1.41 -24.02 -2.95
N GLU A 106 -1.91 -24.63 -4.03
CA GLU A 106 -1.39 -25.91 -4.53
C GLU A 106 0.05 -25.77 -5.05
N ALA A 107 0.31 -24.74 -5.85
CA ALA A 107 1.64 -24.47 -6.39
C ALA A 107 2.68 -24.20 -5.29
N GLU A 108 2.32 -23.45 -4.25
CA GLU A 108 3.15 -23.23 -3.07
C GLU A 108 3.45 -24.53 -2.32
N ARG A 109 2.44 -25.39 -2.15
CA ARG A 109 2.61 -26.70 -1.50
C ARG A 109 3.58 -27.57 -2.30
N VAL A 110 3.45 -27.61 -3.62
CA VAL A 110 4.35 -28.38 -4.50
C VAL A 110 5.77 -27.82 -4.45
N HIS A 111 5.92 -26.50 -4.56
CA HIS A 111 7.22 -25.82 -4.47
C HIS A 111 7.92 -26.10 -3.14
N GLN A 112 7.20 -25.99 -2.02
CA GLN A 112 7.73 -26.28 -0.69
C GLN A 112 8.16 -27.74 -0.55
N MET A 113 7.34 -28.68 -1.05
CA MET A 113 7.66 -30.11 -1.03
C MET A 113 8.93 -30.42 -1.84
N MET A 114 9.04 -29.88 -3.05
CA MET A 114 10.18 -30.09 -3.93
C MET A 114 11.46 -29.43 -3.39
N SER A 115 11.37 -28.19 -2.89
CA SER A 115 12.49 -27.48 -2.27
C SER A 115 13.02 -28.22 -1.05
N ARG A 116 12.10 -28.75 -0.21
CA ARG A 116 12.48 -29.58 0.93
C ARG A 116 13.17 -30.86 0.50
N ALA A 117 12.66 -31.55 -0.52
CA ALA A 117 13.26 -32.78 -1.04
C ALA A 117 14.67 -32.54 -1.62
N ALA A 118 14.87 -31.43 -2.35
CA ALA A 118 16.18 -31.04 -2.85
C ALA A 118 17.19 -30.82 -1.71
N TYR A 119 16.78 -30.06 -0.69
CA TYR A 119 17.61 -29.81 0.49
C TYR A 119 17.94 -31.08 1.28
N GLU A 120 16.96 -31.95 1.51
CA GLU A 120 17.17 -33.23 2.21
C GLU A 120 18.14 -34.14 1.44
N MET A 121 18.00 -34.22 0.12
CA MET A 121 18.90 -35.02 -0.72
C MET A 121 20.34 -34.49 -0.73
N GLU A 122 20.53 -33.16 -0.76
CA GLU A 122 21.87 -32.57 -0.69
C GLU A 122 22.54 -32.89 0.65
N ARG A 123 21.78 -32.78 1.75
CA ARG A 123 22.26 -33.02 3.12
C ARG A 123 22.58 -34.48 3.39
N GLU A 124 21.71 -35.40 2.99
CA GLU A 124 21.82 -36.82 3.36
C GLU A 124 22.88 -37.56 2.53
N VAL A 125 23.17 -37.08 1.32
CA VAL A 125 24.12 -37.74 0.44
C VAL A 125 25.15 -36.71 -0.08
N PRO A 126 26.27 -36.50 0.64
CA PRO A 126 27.32 -35.60 0.17
C PRO A 126 27.89 -36.01 -1.19
N GLY A 127 28.18 -35.02 -2.05
CA GLY A 127 28.65 -35.25 -3.42
C GLY A 127 29.97 -36.03 -3.52
N GLU A 128 30.84 -35.89 -2.52
CA GLU A 128 32.10 -36.65 -2.44
C GLU A 128 31.86 -38.15 -2.28
N ILE A 129 30.86 -38.53 -1.46
CA ILE A 129 30.47 -39.93 -1.26
C ILE A 129 29.90 -40.51 -2.56
N LEU A 130 29.09 -39.75 -3.30
CA LEU A 130 28.59 -40.15 -4.61
C LEU A 130 29.70 -40.32 -5.64
N ALA A 131 30.71 -39.44 -5.64
CA ALA A 131 31.86 -39.52 -6.53
C ALA A 131 32.67 -40.80 -6.31
N VAL A 132 32.88 -41.16 -5.04
CA VAL A 132 33.55 -42.42 -4.66
C VAL A 132 32.70 -43.61 -5.07
N ALA A 133 31.39 -43.56 -4.84
CA ALA A 133 30.48 -44.64 -5.21
C ALA A 133 30.44 -44.86 -6.73
N ASP A 134 30.33 -43.81 -7.53
CA ASP A 134 30.39 -43.91 -9.00
C ASP A 134 31.70 -44.58 -9.46
N ARG A 135 32.83 -44.17 -8.90
CA ARG A 135 34.14 -44.74 -9.25
C ARG A 135 34.27 -46.22 -8.88
N ILE A 136 33.73 -46.66 -7.75
CA ILE A 136 33.83 -48.04 -7.26
C ILE A 136 32.88 -48.97 -8.02
N TRP A 137 31.61 -48.58 -8.17
CA TRP A 137 30.57 -49.48 -8.69
C TRP A 137 30.35 -49.36 -10.19
N PHE A 138 30.62 -48.19 -10.79
CA PHE A 138 30.26 -47.89 -12.17
C PHE A 138 31.46 -47.46 -13.05
N GLY A 139 32.63 -47.24 -12.44
CA GLY A 139 33.88 -46.97 -13.13
C GLY A 139 33.85 -45.65 -13.89
N GLU A 140 33.88 -45.72 -15.23
CA GLU A 140 33.76 -44.53 -16.09
C GLU A 140 32.33 -43.98 -16.17
N LYS A 141 31.32 -44.83 -15.94
CA LYS A 141 29.93 -44.38 -15.89
C LYS A 141 29.70 -43.71 -14.53
N ARG A 142 29.10 -42.52 -14.52
CA ARG A 142 28.87 -41.72 -13.30
C ARG A 142 27.39 -41.41 -13.08
N PRO A 143 26.53 -42.43 -12.91
CA PRO A 143 25.09 -42.24 -12.83
C PRO A 143 24.67 -41.39 -11.62
N PHE A 144 25.35 -41.48 -10.48
CA PHE A 144 24.98 -40.69 -9.31
C PHE A 144 25.38 -39.22 -9.43
N GLN A 145 26.55 -38.93 -9.99
CA GLN A 145 26.92 -37.55 -10.33
C GLN A 145 25.99 -36.97 -11.40
N THR A 146 25.64 -37.74 -12.43
CA THR A 146 24.69 -37.31 -13.46
C THR A 146 23.32 -36.98 -12.85
N ALA A 147 22.83 -37.83 -11.93
CA ALA A 147 21.59 -37.55 -11.21
C ALA A 147 21.72 -36.28 -10.34
N ARG A 148 22.86 -36.08 -9.66
CA ARG A 148 23.11 -34.87 -8.84
C ARG A 148 23.12 -33.60 -9.71
N GLU A 149 23.71 -33.66 -10.89
CA GLU A 149 23.70 -32.53 -11.84
C GLU A 149 22.29 -32.23 -12.35
N ALA A 150 21.50 -33.26 -12.67
CA ALA A 150 20.10 -33.09 -13.04
C ALA A 150 19.26 -32.47 -11.90
N TRP A 151 19.58 -32.82 -10.64
CA TRP A 151 18.93 -32.22 -9.47
C TRP A 151 19.31 -30.76 -9.25
N ARG A 152 20.58 -30.38 -9.49
CA ARG A 152 20.98 -28.95 -9.45
C ARG A 152 20.21 -28.10 -10.45
N TYR A 153 19.97 -28.64 -11.65
CA TYR A 153 19.11 -27.95 -12.61
C TYR A 153 17.68 -27.75 -12.08
N LEU A 154 17.14 -28.72 -11.32
CA LEU A 154 15.84 -28.56 -10.67
C LEU A 154 15.87 -27.50 -9.57
N GLU A 155 16.97 -27.32 -8.84
CA GLU A 155 17.14 -26.25 -7.84
C GLU A 155 17.06 -24.87 -8.50
N ASP A 156 17.78 -24.66 -9.62
CA ASP A 156 17.72 -23.42 -10.39
C ASP A 156 16.27 -23.12 -10.87
N GLU A 157 15.56 -24.16 -11.30
CA GLU A 157 14.16 -24.03 -11.71
C GLU A 157 13.23 -23.74 -10.52
N LEU A 158 13.50 -24.30 -9.33
CA LEU A 158 12.76 -24.00 -8.11
C LEU A 158 12.97 -22.55 -7.65
N GLU A 159 14.18 -22.00 -7.79
CA GLU A 159 14.44 -20.57 -7.52
C GLU A 159 13.65 -19.67 -8.49
N ARG A 160 13.54 -20.10 -9.75
CA ARG A 160 12.72 -19.40 -10.74
C ARG A 160 11.23 -19.47 -10.36
N TRP A 161 10.73 -20.65 -9.99
CA TRP A 161 9.36 -20.81 -9.53
C TRP A 161 9.04 -19.96 -8.31
N GLU A 162 9.98 -19.79 -7.38
CA GLU A 162 9.80 -18.91 -6.23
C GLU A 162 9.53 -17.45 -6.65
N LYS A 163 10.28 -16.95 -7.64
CA LYS A 163 10.06 -15.60 -8.20
C LYS A 163 8.72 -15.48 -8.90
N GLU A 164 8.31 -16.50 -9.65
CA GLU A 164 7.02 -16.54 -10.34
C GLU A 164 5.85 -16.62 -9.32
N LEU A 165 6.00 -17.38 -8.24
CA LEU A 165 5.04 -17.45 -7.13
C LEU A 165 4.92 -16.09 -6.41
N GLU A 166 6.03 -15.42 -6.10
CA GLU A 166 5.97 -14.09 -5.46
C GLU A 166 5.34 -13.03 -6.37
N ALA A 167 5.58 -13.10 -7.68
CA ALA A 167 4.91 -12.25 -8.65
C ALA A 167 3.40 -12.52 -8.68
N GLU A 168 2.97 -13.78 -8.71
CA GLU A 168 1.55 -14.13 -8.69
C GLU A 168 0.87 -13.75 -7.37
N ARG A 169 1.53 -13.93 -6.21
CA ARG A 169 1.03 -13.41 -4.90
C ARG A 169 0.79 -11.92 -4.98
N SER A 170 1.76 -11.19 -5.52
CA SER A 170 1.69 -9.74 -5.63
C SER A 170 0.55 -9.31 -6.55
N ASP A 171 0.42 -9.92 -7.72
CA ASP A 171 -0.59 -9.58 -8.71
C ASP A 171 -2.00 -9.97 -8.27
N LEU A 172 -2.14 -11.12 -7.62
CA LEU A 172 -3.42 -11.56 -7.06
C LEU A 172 -3.84 -10.66 -5.88
N ALA A 173 -2.90 -10.23 -5.04
CA ALA A 173 -3.17 -9.26 -3.96
C ALA A 173 -3.65 -7.92 -4.52
N ARG A 174 -2.99 -7.38 -5.56
CA ARG A 174 -3.41 -6.15 -6.25
C ARG A 174 -4.80 -6.30 -6.86
N SER A 175 -5.09 -7.45 -7.46
CA SER A 175 -6.37 -7.73 -8.11
C SER A 175 -7.52 -7.81 -7.09
N ILE A 176 -7.30 -8.45 -5.94
CA ILE A 176 -8.31 -8.59 -4.88
C ILE A 176 -8.53 -7.26 -4.15
N LEU A 177 -7.45 -6.58 -3.75
CA LEU A 177 -7.55 -5.32 -2.99
C LEU A 177 -7.89 -4.12 -3.89
N GLY A 178 -7.67 -4.24 -5.20
CA GLY A 178 -7.88 -3.16 -6.15
C GLY A 178 -6.93 -1.97 -5.97
N ILE A 179 -5.73 -2.21 -5.42
CA ILE A 179 -4.70 -1.19 -5.16
C ILE A 179 -3.42 -1.51 -5.94
N ARG A 180 -2.62 -0.48 -6.22
CA ARG A 180 -1.34 -0.59 -6.92
C ARG A 180 -0.22 0.15 -6.18
N PRO A 181 1.06 -0.19 -6.44
CA PRO A 181 2.17 0.66 -6.03
C PRO A 181 1.94 2.11 -6.51
N GLY A 182 2.16 3.07 -5.62
CA GLY A 182 1.86 4.49 -5.86
C GLY A 182 0.52 4.97 -5.32
N ASP A 183 -0.44 4.07 -5.05
CA ASP A 183 -1.72 4.44 -4.45
C ASP A 183 -1.56 4.84 -2.98
N ILE A 184 -2.46 5.69 -2.48
CA ILE A 184 -2.57 5.96 -1.05
C ILE A 184 -3.66 5.07 -0.46
N VAL A 185 -3.30 4.32 0.58
CA VAL A 185 -4.26 3.53 1.34
C VAL A 185 -4.47 4.13 2.71
N THR A 186 -5.73 4.24 3.11
CA THR A 186 -6.11 4.61 4.47
C THR A 186 -6.68 3.42 5.20
N SER A 187 -6.28 3.25 6.46
CA SER A 187 -6.84 2.23 7.34
C SER A 187 -6.99 2.80 8.75
N GLN A 188 -8.10 2.49 9.41
CA GLN A 188 -8.25 2.81 10.83
C GLN A 188 -7.76 1.63 11.66
N SER A 189 -6.62 1.81 12.34
CA SER A 189 -6.10 0.85 13.29
C SER A 189 -6.05 1.50 14.67
N ARG A 190 -6.68 0.85 15.66
CA ARG A 190 -6.72 1.31 17.08
C ARG A 190 -7.15 2.78 17.25
N GLY A 191 -8.13 3.24 16.46
CA GLY A 191 -8.68 4.59 16.54
C GLY A 191 -7.81 5.69 15.91
N ARG A 192 -6.66 5.35 15.30
CA ARG A 192 -5.85 6.29 14.52
C ARG A 192 -5.95 5.96 13.03
N LEU A 193 -6.17 7.00 12.22
CA LEU A 193 -6.12 6.90 10.77
C LEU A 193 -4.67 6.75 10.34
N LEU A 194 -4.34 5.59 9.79
CA LEU A 194 -3.07 5.33 9.13
C LEU A 194 -3.25 5.63 7.65
N ARG A 195 -2.34 6.42 7.08
CA ARG A 195 -2.27 6.73 5.65
C ARG A 195 -0.92 6.27 5.15
N LEU A 196 -0.91 5.41 4.13
CA LEU A 196 0.28 4.75 3.59
C LEU A 196 0.35 4.98 2.09
N TRP A 197 1.54 5.32 1.61
CA TRP A 197 1.87 5.26 0.19
C TRP A 197 2.36 3.86 -0.14
N VAL A 198 1.65 3.14 -1.00
CA VAL A 198 1.88 1.72 -1.27
C VAL A 198 3.15 1.55 -2.10
N ILE A 199 4.09 0.74 -1.59
CA ILE A 199 5.27 0.27 -2.31
C ILE A 199 5.01 -1.11 -2.89
N GLY A 200 4.39 -1.99 -2.10
CA GLY A 200 4.25 -3.39 -2.43
C GLY A 200 3.02 -4.01 -1.77
N THR A 201 2.56 -5.09 -2.36
CA THR A 201 1.43 -5.88 -1.88
C THR A 201 1.75 -7.34 -2.12
N SER A 202 1.47 -8.20 -1.17
CA SER A 202 1.59 -9.65 -1.31
C SER A 202 0.44 -10.30 -0.55
N LEU A 203 0.19 -11.59 -0.79
CA LEU A 203 -0.79 -12.36 -0.04
C LEU A 203 -0.27 -13.75 0.26
N TYR A 204 -0.82 -14.34 1.32
CA TYR A 204 -0.51 -15.68 1.77
C TYR A 204 -1.82 -16.42 2.00
N PRO A 205 -2.20 -17.35 1.12
CA PRO A 205 -3.36 -18.18 1.31
C PRO A 205 -3.04 -19.29 2.33
N SER A 206 -4.02 -19.67 3.12
CA SER A 206 -4.01 -20.86 3.94
C SER A 206 -5.40 -21.50 3.94
N ASP A 207 -5.54 -22.67 4.57
CA ASP A 207 -6.80 -23.40 4.55
C ASP A 207 -7.95 -22.60 5.19
N GLY A 208 -8.80 -21.99 4.36
CA GLY A 208 -9.93 -21.18 4.78
C GLY A 208 -9.58 -19.77 5.28
N HIS A 209 -8.34 -19.32 5.10
CA HIS A 209 -7.91 -17.98 5.48
C HIS A 209 -7.00 -17.38 4.40
N VAL A 210 -7.09 -16.08 4.15
CA VAL A 210 -6.14 -15.36 3.29
C VAL A 210 -5.63 -14.15 4.05
N THR A 211 -4.31 -14.03 4.16
CA THR A 211 -3.65 -12.88 4.76
C THR A 211 -3.09 -12.01 3.65
N PHE A 212 -3.48 -10.74 3.62
CA PHE A 212 -2.92 -9.75 2.70
C PHE A 212 -1.94 -8.87 3.45
N ILE A 213 -0.83 -8.57 2.81
CA ILE A 213 0.23 -7.71 3.33
C ILE A 213 0.39 -6.53 2.37
N VAL A 214 0.21 -5.33 2.87
CA VAL A 214 0.44 -4.08 2.14
C VAL A 214 1.60 -3.35 2.79
N GLN A 215 2.66 -3.13 2.03
CA GLN A 215 3.87 -2.45 2.47
C GLN A 215 3.91 -1.05 1.89
N GLY A 216 4.29 -0.06 2.70
CA GLY A 216 4.32 1.31 2.25
C GLY A 216 5.07 2.27 3.15
N ILE A 217 5.15 3.53 2.70
CA ILE A 217 5.71 4.63 3.49
C ILE A 217 4.56 5.36 4.18
N ARG A 218 4.69 5.54 5.50
CA ARG A 218 3.70 6.24 6.30
C ARG A 218 3.73 7.75 6.04
N PHE A 219 2.56 8.35 5.86
CA PHE A 219 2.41 9.80 5.88
C PHE A 219 2.55 10.36 7.31
N ARG A 220 3.18 11.52 7.42
CA ARG A 220 3.22 12.32 8.65
C ARG A 220 1.88 13.01 8.91
N THR A 221 1.72 13.56 10.11
CA THR A 221 0.54 14.35 10.50
C THR A 221 0.37 15.64 9.69
N ASP A 222 1.46 16.16 9.12
CA ASP A 222 1.47 17.33 8.23
C ASP A 222 1.11 16.99 6.77
N GLY A 223 0.80 15.72 6.47
CA GLY A 223 0.43 15.27 5.13
C GLY A 223 1.61 14.98 4.20
N THR A 224 2.86 15.14 4.66
CA THR A 224 4.05 14.81 3.86
C THR A 224 4.44 13.34 3.99
N LEU A 225 5.12 12.81 2.97
CA LEU A 225 5.70 11.47 3.03
C LEU A 225 6.78 11.41 4.12
N GLY A 226 6.63 10.47 5.05
CA GLY A 226 7.63 10.20 6.06
C GLY A 226 8.81 9.38 5.53
N LYS A 227 9.62 8.86 6.46
CA LYS A 227 10.68 7.86 6.17
C LYS A 227 10.35 6.47 6.72
N LEU A 228 9.26 6.37 7.49
CA LEU A 228 8.90 5.15 8.20
C LEU A 228 8.24 4.18 7.22
N HIS A 229 8.86 3.02 7.06
CA HIS A 229 8.26 1.89 6.37
C HIS A 229 7.31 1.19 7.34
N GLU A 230 6.09 0.96 6.92
CA GLU A 230 5.06 0.35 7.73
C GLU A 230 4.28 -0.67 6.90
N THR A 231 3.87 -1.74 7.59
CA THR A 231 3.18 -2.87 6.98
C THR A 231 1.78 -2.95 7.56
N LEU A 232 0.81 -3.05 6.66
CA LEU A 232 -0.59 -3.21 6.97
C LEU A 232 -1.02 -4.64 6.62
N THR A 233 -1.57 -5.34 7.61
CA THR A 233 -2.07 -6.71 7.45
C THR A 233 -3.58 -6.71 7.42
N LEU A 234 -4.16 -7.34 6.40
CA LEU A 234 -5.60 -7.54 6.25
C LEU A 234 -5.89 -9.03 6.22
N SER A 235 -7.06 -9.43 6.71
CA SER A 235 -7.44 -10.85 6.73
C SER A 235 -8.81 -11.10 6.12
N PHE A 236 -8.92 -12.26 5.50
CA PHE A 236 -10.16 -12.89 5.09
C PHE A 236 -10.25 -14.25 5.77
N LYS A 237 -11.41 -14.57 6.34
CA LYS A 237 -11.74 -15.90 6.87
C LYS A 237 -12.98 -16.40 6.15
N ASP A 238 -12.89 -17.61 5.60
CA ASP A 238 -14.04 -18.30 5.05
C ASP A 238 -14.85 -18.93 6.18
N GLU A 239 -15.99 -18.32 6.52
CA GLU A 239 -16.88 -18.81 7.57
C GLU A 239 -17.56 -20.15 7.21
N GLY A 240 -17.40 -20.65 5.98
CA GLY A 240 -18.00 -21.90 5.50
C GLY A 240 -17.44 -23.18 6.12
N LYS A 241 -16.17 -23.22 6.55
CA LYS A 241 -15.55 -24.42 7.15
C LYS A 241 -15.79 -24.57 8.66
N GLY A 242 -16.01 -23.47 9.39
CA GLY A 242 -16.15 -23.49 10.86
C GLY A 242 -17.45 -24.12 11.40
N ARG A 243 -18.42 -24.45 10.54
CA ARG A 243 -19.67 -25.12 10.93
C ARG A 243 -19.59 -26.65 10.91
N GLN A 244 -18.65 -27.25 10.19
CA GLN A 244 -18.52 -28.71 10.12
C GLN A 244 -17.82 -29.30 11.37
N ASP A 245 -16.87 -28.59 11.96
CA ASP A 245 -16.12 -29.05 13.14
C ASP A 245 -16.87 -28.89 14.49
N ARG A 246 -18.10 -28.36 14.46
CA ARG A 246 -18.95 -28.21 15.67
C ARG A 246 -20.13 -29.19 15.73
N GLN A 247 -20.22 -30.12 14.78
CA GLN A 247 -21.28 -31.13 14.72
C GLN A 247 -20.77 -32.57 14.59
N SER A 248 -19.48 -32.82 14.85
CA SER A 248 -18.93 -34.19 14.99
C SER A 248 -18.62 -34.50 16.44
#